data_AF-A0A9W8A136-F1
#
_entry.id   AF-A0A9W8A136-F1
#
_cell.length_a   1.000
_cell.length_b   1.000
_cell.length_c   1.000
_cell.angle_alpha   90.00
_cell.angle_beta   90.00
_cell.angle_gamma   90.00
#
_symmetry.space_group_name_H-M   'P 1'
#
loop_
_entity.id
_entity.type
_entity.pdbx_description
1 polymer ?
#
loop_
_entity_poly.entity_id
_entity_poly.type
_entity_poly.pdbx_seq_one_letter_code
_entity_poly.pdbx_strand_id
1 'polypeptide(L)'
;MFAHATNGVYGNCAEALTDTTRYTGQTTRPTTTFRGPLVFAKDRFDVDPKVDFTLPVHMYCCSTVVTPIKNHQVLESDPDVELAWRLVPRELKIADTDSAGGQDNENELSRTPRVPPLRPLKNPVLASDQGTLPQDGDVRQFYQLGDIAVETSCLSRLVRSDSDHGNEDDGDMPREGGRTYGPGIYVTGFVDRKEIKPEYICGHTYYVVSAMDTVDPAAQFASFVRALQVRSVAALVQHVRNASVAAPTFGALFADPDGHLDRLYFAPLPFNTHFRRFVANRFDTKSKRAIIGDGGVEKSKGDDAQLDTLVAKFIKGNAMIGSTVSPSPSATPALSDPRSNYFLQLVAHRASQVTPELGLPAPAPYLIRQFQPNRQASTDLVAAIRQELGTWVERQEPEREEVVTVKLE
;
A
#
# COMPACT_ATOMS: atom_id res chain seq x y z
N MET A 1 -16.10 -43.88 13.78
CA MET A 1 -15.15 -43.64 14.89
C MET A 1 -13.69 -43.85 14.43
N PHE A 2 -13.29 -43.25 13.31
CA PHE A 2 -11.89 -43.32 12.77
C PHE A 2 -11.18 -41.96 12.80
N ALA A 3 -11.90 -40.88 13.11
CA ALA A 3 -11.44 -39.51 12.96
C ALA A 3 -10.49 -39.02 14.07
N HIS A 4 -10.61 -39.57 15.27
CA HIS A 4 -9.80 -39.12 16.41
C HIS A 4 -8.37 -39.67 16.41
N ALA A 5 -8.01 -40.56 15.49
CA ALA A 5 -6.73 -41.27 15.51
C ALA A 5 -5.58 -40.53 14.79
N THR A 6 -5.87 -39.52 13.95
CA THR A 6 -4.86 -39.01 12.99
C THR A 6 -4.59 -37.50 13.02
N ASN A 7 -5.00 -36.76 14.05
CA ASN A 7 -4.86 -35.28 14.08
C ASN A 7 -5.31 -34.62 12.75
N GLY A 8 -6.31 -35.20 12.08
CA GLY A 8 -6.80 -34.71 10.80
C GLY A 8 -7.52 -33.37 10.97
N VAL A 9 -7.26 -32.43 10.07
CA VAL A 9 -8.09 -31.22 9.94
C VAL A 9 -9.32 -31.57 9.12
N TYR A 10 -10.49 -31.46 9.72
CA TYR A 10 -11.77 -31.67 9.05
C TYR A 10 -12.28 -30.33 8.53
N GLY A 11 -12.53 -30.26 7.23
CA GLY A 11 -13.24 -29.14 6.60
C GLY A 11 -14.25 -29.68 5.59
N ASN A 12 -15.32 -28.94 5.38
CA ASN A 12 -16.26 -29.28 4.31
C ASN A 12 -15.71 -28.83 2.94
N CYS A 13 -16.19 -29.44 1.85
CA CYS A 13 -15.69 -29.08 0.50
C CYS A 13 -15.91 -27.61 0.15
N ALA A 14 -16.95 -26.96 0.68
CA ALA A 14 -17.21 -25.56 0.43
C ALA A 14 -16.17 -24.65 1.14
N GLU A 15 -15.81 -24.98 2.38
CA GLU A 15 -14.74 -24.36 3.16
C GLU A 15 -13.38 -24.58 2.52
N ALA A 16 -13.14 -25.76 1.93
CA ALA A 16 -11.89 -26.03 1.23
C ALA A 16 -11.73 -25.20 -0.05
N LEU A 17 -12.84 -24.95 -0.77
CA LEU A 17 -12.85 -24.10 -1.96
C LEU A 17 -12.74 -22.60 -1.63
N THR A 18 -13.13 -22.18 -0.42
CA THR A 18 -12.99 -20.78 0.02
C THR A 18 -11.65 -20.53 0.71
N ASP A 19 -11.16 -21.50 1.47
CA ASP A 19 -9.89 -21.43 2.20
C ASP A 19 -8.77 -22.16 1.45
N THR A 20 -8.61 -21.83 0.17
CA THR A 20 -7.56 -22.43 -0.66
C THR A 20 -6.16 -22.27 -0.03
N THR A 21 -5.94 -21.26 0.81
CA THR A 21 -4.65 -21.06 1.51
C THR A 21 -4.32 -22.18 2.51
N ARG A 22 -5.33 -22.80 3.14
CA ARG A 22 -5.13 -23.96 4.03
C ARG A 22 -4.88 -25.27 3.27
N TYR A 23 -5.33 -25.38 2.02
CA TYR A 23 -5.31 -26.64 1.25
C TYR A 23 -4.30 -26.66 0.10
N THR A 24 -3.76 -25.52 -0.31
CA THR A 24 -2.57 -25.49 -1.16
C THR A 24 -1.38 -25.90 -0.28
N GLY A 25 -1.00 -27.18 -0.32
CA GLY A 25 0.15 -27.73 0.43
C GLY A 25 1.52 -27.08 0.12
N GLN A 26 1.54 -26.00 -0.66
CA GLN A 26 2.68 -25.11 -0.85
C GLN A 26 2.55 -23.90 0.07
N THR A 27 2.83 -24.08 1.35
CA THR A 27 3.25 -22.95 2.18
C THR A 27 4.64 -22.52 1.70
N THR A 28 4.71 -21.45 0.91
CA THR A 28 6.00 -20.87 0.51
C THR A 28 6.76 -20.52 1.78
N ARG A 29 7.94 -21.12 1.97
CA ARG A 29 8.80 -20.75 3.09
C ARG A 29 9.08 -19.25 3.01
N PRO A 30 8.89 -18.49 4.09
CA PRO A 30 9.07 -17.05 4.04
C PRO A 30 10.52 -16.72 3.67
N THR A 31 10.71 -15.94 2.61
CA THR A 31 12.03 -15.50 2.16
C THR A 31 12.52 -14.38 3.07
N THR A 32 13.73 -14.54 3.61
CA THR A 32 14.37 -13.50 4.43
C THR A 32 14.66 -12.28 3.55
N THR A 33 14.09 -11.12 3.89
CA THR A 33 14.28 -9.86 3.16
C THR A 33 15.49 -9.07 3.65
N PHE A 34 15.89 -9.29 4.89
CA PHE A 34 17.05 -8.67 5.54
C PHE A 34 17.62 -9.59 6.62
N ARG A 35 18.95 -9.61 6.73
CA ARG A 35 19.72 -10.23 7.80
C ARG A 35 20.71 -9.19 8.31
N GLY A 36 20.70 -8.93 9.61
CA GLY A 36 21.61 -7.95 10.19
C GLY A 36 21.29 -7.68 11.65
N PRO A 37 21.97 -6.70 12.26
CA PRO A 37 21.82 -6.40 13.67
C PRO A 37 20.64 -5.45 13.93
N LEU A 38 19.92 -5.69 15.03
CA LEU A 38 19.13 -4.71 15.75
C LEU A 38 20.06 -4.03 16.76
N VAL A 39 20.31 -2.74 16.57
CA VAL A 39 21.35 -1.97 17.24
C VAL A 39 20.75 -0.99 18.24
N PHE A 40 21.25 -1.01 19.46
CA PHE A 40 20.93 -0.08 20.54
C PHE A 40 22.19 0.73 20.86
N ALA A 41 22.43 1.79 20.07
CA ALA A 41 23.62 2.62 20.19
C ALA A 41 23.25 4.07 20.53
N LYS A 42 24.13 4.74 21.28
CA LYS A 42 23.99 6.18 21.58
C LYS A 42 24.36 7.03 20.37
N ASP A 43 25.39 6.63 19.64
CA ASP A 43 25.74 7.19 18.32
C ASP A 43 25.40 6.16 17.25
N ARG A 44 24.61 6.56 16.25
CA ARG A 44 24.13 5.63 15.20
C ARG A 44 25.12 5.48 14.06
N PHE A 45 26.14 6.34 14.03
CA PHE A 45 27.09 6.44 12.94
C PHE A 45 28.43 5.76 13.22
N ASP A 46 28.68 5.42 14.48
CA ASP A 46 29.90 4.77 14.94
C ASP A 46 29.50 3.65 15.90
N VAL A 47 29.06 2.53 15.32
CA VAL A 47 28.64 1.36 16.12
C VAL A 47 29.90 0.64 16.56
N ASP A 48 30.22 0.73 17.85
CA ASP A 48 31.28 -0.07 18.43
C ASP A 48 30.67 -1.36 19.00
N PRO A 49 30.92 -2.54 18.39
CA PRO A 49 30.37 -3.81 18.87
C PRO A 49 30.81 -4.16 20.31
N LYS A 50 31.81 -3.48 20.87
CA LYS A 50 32.25 -3.66 22.28
C LYS A 50 31.44 -2.84 23.27
N VAL A 51 30.83 -1.74 22.83
CA VAL A 51 30.11 -0.79 23.69
C VAL A 51 28.61 -0.86 23.45
N ASP A 52 28.21 -1.05 22.20
CA ASP A 52 26.82 -1.04 21.79
C ASP A 52 26.18 -2.43 21.89
N PHE A 53 24.96 -2.45 22.42
CA PHE A 53 24.18 -3.67 22.49
C PHE A 53 23.57 -3.98 21.12
N THR A 54 23.88 -5.16 20.58
CA THR A 54 23.39 -5.59 19.26
C THR A 54 22.78 -6.98 19.32
N LEU A 55 21.67 -7.18 18.60
CA LEU A 55 20.99 -8.46 18.48
C LEU A 55 20.91 -8.88 17.01
N PRO A 56 21.41 -10.06 16.62
CA PRO A 56 21.24 -10.55 15.26
C PRO A 56 19.76 -10.87 15.01
N VAL A 57 19.20 -10.31 13.95
CA VAL A 57 17.79 -10.48 13.59
C VAL A 57 17.61 -10.81 12.11
N HIS A 58 16.54 -11.54 11.83
CA HIS A 58 16.04 -11.80 10.48
C HIS A 58 14.72 -11.08 10.28
N MET A 59 14.56 -10.50 9.09
CA MET A 59 13.31 -9.86 8.68
C MET A 59 12.64 -10.66 7.56
N TYR A 60 11.33 -10.83 7.64
CA TYR A 60 10.50 -11.54 6.66
C TYR A 60 9.31 -10.67 6.28
N CYS A 61 8.91 -10.66 5.02
CA CYS A 61 7.73 -9.89 4.60
C CYS A 61 6.45 -10.54 5.14
N CYS A 62 5.62 -9.77 5.86
CA CYS A 62 4.33 -10.24 6.37
C CYS A 62 3.22 -10.11 5.33
N SER A 63 3.26 -9.05 4.54
CA SER A 63 2.24 -8.72 3.55
C SER A 63 2.92 -8.39 2.23
N THR A 64 2.81 -9.27 1.25
CA THR A 64 3.17 -8.97 -0.14
C THR A 64 1.90 -8.76 -0.95
N VAL A 65 1.90 -7.75 -1.81
CA VAL A 65 0.89 -7.69 -2.87
C VAL A 65 1.27 -8.79 -3.85
N VAL A 66 0.40 -9.80 -3.98
CA VAL A 66 0.59 -10.86 -4.97
C VAL A 66 0.43 -10.25 -6.34
N THR A 67 1.55 -10.00 -7.01
CA THR A 67 1.58 -9.66 -8.43
C THR A 67 1.68 -10.96 -9.23
N PRO A 68 0.91 -11.11 -10.32
CA PRO A 68 1.02 -12.31 -11.16
C PRO A 68 2.47 -12.46 -11.65
N ILE A 69 3.06 -13.63 -11.41
CA ILE A 69 4.50 -13.92 -11.60
C ILE A 69 4.89 -13.89 -13.09
N LYS A 70 3.93 -14.00 -14.01
CA LYS A 70 4.20 -14.06 -15.44
C LYS A 70 3.90 -12.71 -16.09
N ASN A 71 4.95 -12.02 -16.52
CA ASN A 71 4.82 -10.99 -17.53
C ASN A 71 4.25 -11.65 -18.80
N HIS A 72 3.13 -11.16 -19.30
CA HIS A 72 2.60 -11.59 -20.58
C HIS A 72 3.60 -11.17 -21.66
N GLN A 73 4.20 -12.16 -22.33
CA GLN A 73 5.03 -11.89 -23.49
C GLN A 73 4.12 -11.60 -24.67
N VAL A 74 4.40 -10.51 -25.38
CA VAL A 74 3.70 -10.18 -26.63
C VAL A 74 4.28 -11.09 -27.70
N LEU A 75 3.51 -12.12 -28.07
CA LEU A 75 3.78 -12.93 -29.26
C LEU A 75 3.10 -12.25 -30.45
N GLU A 76 3.76 -12.24 -31.60
CA GLU A 76 3.06 -11.98 -32.86
C GLU A 76 2.05 -13.10 -33.10
N SER A 77 0.98 -12.80 -33.85
CA SER A 77 -0.14 -13.71 -34.10
C SER A 77 0.22 -15.01 -34.85
N ASP A 78 1.50 -15.22 -35.14
CA ASP A 78 2.02 -16.34 -35.90
C ASP A 78 2.54 -17.43 -34.94
N PRO A 79 1.87 -18.60 -34.86
CA PRO A 79 2.18 -19.66 -33.90
C PRO A 79 3.54 -20.33 -34.11
N ASP A 80 4.19 -20.09 -35.25
CA ASP A 80 5.47 -20.73 -35.63
C ASP A 80 6.71 -19.89 -35.26
N VAL A 81 6.52 -18.68 -34.70
CA VAL A 81 7.64 -17.84 -34.27
C VAL A 81 8.12 -18.33 -32.90
N GLU A 82 9.24 -19.07 -32.90
CA GLU A 82 9.98 -19.41 -31.68
C GLU A 82 10.21 -18.16 -30.82
N LEU A 83 10.20 -18.36 -29.49
CA LEU A 83 10.45 -17.36 -28.45
C LEU A 83 11.84 -16.70 -28.61
N ALA A 84 11.99 -15.83 -29.59
CA ALA A 84 13.12 -14.94 -29.68
C ALA A 84 12.90 -13.83 -28.64
N TRP A 85 13.87 -13.64 -27.75
CA TRP A 85 13.89 -12.50 -26.85
C TRP A 85 13.87 -11.21 -27.69
N ARG A 86 12.70 -10.58 -27.81
CA ARG A 86 12.57 -9.33 -28.55
C ARG A 86 13.20 -8.23 -27.71
N LEU A 87 14.39 -7.80 -28.12
CA LEU A 87 14.92 -6.50 -27.72
C LEU A 87 13.96 -5.45 -28.28
N VAL A 88 13.24 -4.75 -27.40
CA VAL A 88 12.45 -3.57 -27.80
C VAL A 88 13.41 -2.39 -27.73
N PRO A 89 13.94 -1.88 -28.86
CA PRO A 89 14.79 -0.71 -28.83
C PRO A 89 14.01 0.48 -28.27
N ARG A 90 14.60 1.21 -27.31
CA ARG A 90 14.05 2.47 -26.82
C ARG A 90 14.62 3.59 -27.68
N GLU A 91 13.83 4.06 -28.63
CA GLU A 91 14.17 5.29 -29.37
C GLU A 91 13.82 6.51 -28.52
N LEU A 92 14.80 7.37 -28.27
CA LEU A 92 14.60 8.67 -27.65
C LEU A 92 14.34 9.70 -28.76
N LYS A 93 13.21 10.40 -28.68
CA LYS A 93 12.87 11.48 -29.60
C LYS A 93 12.86 12.80 -28.86
N ILE A 94 13.44 13.83 -29.49
CA ILE A 94 13.32 15.21 -29.02
C ILE A 94 11.87 15.63 -29.30
N ALA A 95 11.22 16.23 -28.31
CA ALA A 95 9.89 16.79 -28.50
C ALA A 95 10.05 18.15 -29.19
N ASP A 96 9.71 18.22 -30.48
CA ASP A 96 9.68 19.49 -31.22
C ASP A 96 8.56 20.38 -30.63
N THR A 97 8.96 21.49 -30.00
CA THR A 97 8.03 22.47 -29.41
C THR A 97 7.28 23.30 -30.45
N ASP A 98 7.64 23.20 -31.73
CA ASP A 98 7.14 24.06 -32.80
C ASP A 98 5.72 23.68 -33.29
N SER A 99 5.12 22.62 -32.73
CA SER A 99 3.75 22.20 -33.04
C SER A 99 2.69 22.70 -32.05
N ALA A 100 3.07 23.48 -31.03
CA ALA A 100 2.12 24.11 -30.12
C ALA A 100 1.50 25.36 -30.78
N GLY A 101 0.57 25.14 -31.71
CA GLY A 101 -0.37 26.17 -32.13
C GLY A 101 -1.12 26.68 -30.90
N GLY A 102 -0.96 27.98 -30.63
CA GLY A 102 -1.58 28.66 -29.51
C GLY A 102 -3.09 28.44 -29.50
N GLN A 103 -3.57 27.80 -28.44
CA GLN A 103 -4.90 28.06 -27.91
C GLN A 103 -4.71 28.61 -26.51
N ASP A 104 -4.92 29.92 -26.42
CA ASP A 104 -5.00 30.69 -25.20
C ASP A 104 -6.07 30.07 -24.29
N ASN A 105 -5.64 29.44 -23.19
CA ASN A 105 -6.50 29.14 -22.05
C ASN A 105 -6.00 29.96 -20.86
N GLU A 106 -6.25 31.26 -20.91
CA GLU A 106 -6.22 32.12 -19.73
C GLU A 106 -7.43 31.82 -18.86
N ASN A 107 -7.32 30.80 -17.99
CA ASN A 107 -8.07 30.76 -16.74
C ASN A 107 -7.53 29.64 -15.85
N GLU A 108 -6.62 29.97 -14.94
CA GLU A 108 -6.68 29.42 -13.59
C GLU A 108 -5.79 30.23 -12.64
N LEU A 109 -6.46 31.05 -11.83
CA LEU A 109 -5.89 31.75 -10.68
C LEU A 109 -5.48 30.77 -9.58
N SER A 110 -4.32 31.06 -9.00
CA SER A 110 -3.97 30.87 -7.58
C SER A 110 -3.78 29.45 -7.04
N ARG A 111 -2.53 29.07 -6.78
CA ARG A 111 -2.16 28.20 -5.64
C ARG A 111 -0.72 28.49 -5.19
N THR A 112 -0.61 28.74 -3.88
CA THR A 112 0.59 28.98 -3.06
C THR A 112 1.81 28.12 -3.40
N PRO A 113 3.06 28.61 -3.21
CA PRO A 113 4.27 27.89 -3.54
C PRO A 113 4.42 26.66 -2.63
N ARG A 114 4.45 25.48 -3.24
CA ARG A 114 4.86 24.23 -2.59
C ARG A 114 6.29 23.96 -3.01
N VAL A 115 7.18 23.68 -2.06
CA VAL A 115 8.47 23.05 -2.35
C VAL A 115 8.16 21.67 -2.94
N PRO A 116 8.44 21.40 -4.23
CA PRO A 116 8.28 20.06 -4.78
C PRO A 116 9.48 19.20 -4.32
N PRO A 117 9.28 17.91 -4.01
CA PRO A 117 10.42 17.00 -3.94
C PRO A 117 11.11 16.95 -5.30
N LEU A 118 12.44 16.84 -5.32
CA LEU A 118 13.22 16.57 -6.53
C LEU A 118 12.59 15.40 -7.28
N ARG A 119 12.04 15.67 -8.46
CA ARG A 119 11.59 14.62 -9.37
C ARG A 119 12.60 14.58 -10.51
N PRO A 120 13.07 13.39 -10.90
CA PRO A 120 13.72 13.27 -12.20
C PRO A 120 12.70 13.72 -13.25
N LEU A 121 13.08 14.70 -14.07
CA LEU A 121 12.27 15.05 -15.22
C LEU A 121 12.27 13.83 -16.14
N LYS A 122 11.08 13.38 -16.56
CA LYS A 122 11.00 12.48 -17.70
C LYS A 122 11.39 13.29 -18.93
N ASN A 123 12.69 13.30 -19.21
CA ASN A 123 13.37 13.77 -20.42
C ASN A 123 13.07 15.22 -20.86
N PRO A 124 13.80 16.22 -20.34
CA PRO A 124 14.10 17.41 -21.10
C PRO A 124 15.40 17.14 -21.86
N VAL A 125 15.27 16.66 -23.10
CA VAL A 125 16.40 16.67 -24.03
C VAL A 125 16.39 18.05 -24.66
N LEU A 126 17.37 18.89 -24.31
CA LEU A 126 17.57 20.17 -24.97
C LEU A 126 18.11 19.90 -26.38
N ALA A 127 17.44 20.45 -27.38
CA ALA A 127 17.65 20.16 -28.79
C ALA A 127 19.00 20.65 -29.32
N SER A 128 19.60 19.85 -30.21
CA SER A 128 20.29 20.37 -31.39
C SER A 128 19.31 20.32 -32.55
N ASP A 129 19.12 21.43 -33.25
CA ASP A 129 18.28 21.51 -34.45
C ASP A 129 18.66 20.44 -35.48
N GLN A 130 17.65 19.88 -36.14
CA GLN A 130 17.64 18.84 -37.18
C GLN A 130 17.42 17.42 -36.66
N GLY A 131 16.40 16.74 -37.22
CA GLY A 131 15.85 15.43 -36.84
C GLY A 131 16.80 14.24 -36.95
N THR A 132 17.91 14.34 -36.25
CA THR A 132 18.92 13.32 -36.03
C THR A 132 18.58 12.63 -34.72
N LEU A 133 18.58 11.29 -34.74
CA LEU A 133 18.46 10.51 -33.50
C LEU A 133 19.65 10.88 -32.61
N PRO A 134 19.43 11.33 -31.36
CA PRO A 134 20.53 11.64 -30.46
C PRO A 134 21.37 10.38 -30.26
N GLN A 135 22.70 10.50 -30.32
CA GLN A 135 23.58 9.40 -29.93
C GLN A 135 23.41 9.19 -28.42
N ASP A 136 23.50 7.95 -27.94
CA ASP A 136 23.29 7.63 -26.51
C ASP A 136 24.21 8.46 -25.57
N GLY A 137 25.36 8.95 -26.06
CA GLY A 137 26.28 9.82 -25.32
C GLY A 137 25.84 11.29 -25.18
N ASP A 138 24.88 11.76 -25.98
CA ASP A 138 24.40 13.15 -25.95
C ASP A 138 23.24 13.35 -24.95
N VAL A 139 22.70 12.25 -24.42
CA VAL A 139 21.57 12.27 -23.50
C VAL A 139 22.03 12.67 -22.10
N ARG A 140 21.77 13.92 -21.72
CA ARG A 140 22.04 14.44 -20.37
C ARG A 140 20.83 14.27 -19.45
N GLN A 141 21.08 13.91 -18.20
CA GLN A 141 20.04 13.81 -17.18
C GLN A 141 19.90 15.13 -16.41
N PHE A 142 18.67 15.62 -16.31
CA PHE A 142 18.32 16.84 -15.57
C PHE A 142 17.35 16.56 -14.43
N TYR A 143 17.56 17.24 -13.30
CA TYR A 143 16.64 17.28 -12.17
C TYR A 143 15.89 18.60 -12.13
N GLN A 144 14.59 18.56 -11.81
CA GLN A 144 13.81 19.78 -11.59
C GLN A 144 13.96 20.27 -10.14
N LEU A 145 14.43 21.50 -9.98
CA LEU A 145 14.49 22.22 -8.72
C LEU A 145 13.66 23.52 -8.84
N GLY A 146 12.37 23.44 -8.49
CA GLY A 146 11.43 24.53 -8.75
C GLY A 146 11.23 24.74 -10.26
N ASP A 147 11.50 25.96 -10.72
CA ASP A 147 11.37 26.33 -12.13
C ASP A 147 12.67 26.13 -12.93
N ILE A 148 13.72 25.60 -12.29
CA ILE A 148 15.04 25.42 -12.88
C ILE A 148 15.29 23.93 -13.14
N ALA A 149 15.76 23.59 -14.35
CA ALA A 149 16.32 22.29 -14.66
C ALA A 149 17.84 22.32 -14.45
N VAL A 150 18.35 21.44 -13.60
CA VAL A 150 19.78 21.36 -13.27
C VAL A 150 20.35 20.06 -13.82
N GLU A 151 21.43 20.17 -14.60
CA GLU A 151 22.14 19.01 -15.13
C GLU A 151 22.82 18.22 -14.01
N THR A 152 22.69 16.90 -14.02
CA THR A 152 23.20 16.01 -12.96
C THR A 152 24.72 16.10 -12.81
N SER A 153 25.44 16.26 -13.93
CA SER A 153 26.89 16.46 -13.96
C SER A 153 27.33 17.70 -13.16
N CYS A 154 26.53 18.78 -13.19
CA CYS A 154 26.80 20.00 -12.43
C CYS A 154 26.53 19.83 -10.92
N LEU A 155 25.59 18.97 -10.53
CA LEU A 155 25.32 18.70 -9.11
C LEU A 155 26.52 18.03 -8.43
N SER A 156 27.24 17.15 -9.11
CA SER A 156 28.45 16.52 -8.57
C SER A 156 29.57 17.52 -8.24
N ARG A 157 29.66 18.61 -9.01
CA ARG A 157 30.66 19.67 -8.79
C ARG A 157 30.28 20.62 -7.65
N LEU A 158 28.98 20.80 -7.38
CA LEU A 158 28.49 21.69 -6.33
C LEU A 158 28.66 21.09 -4.93
N VAL A 159 28.68 19.76 -4.81
CA VAL A 159 28.87 19.06 -3.53
C VAL A 159 30.37 18.89 -3.21
N ARG A 160 31.22 18.77 -4.24
CA ARG A 160 32.69 18.61 -4.12
C ARG A 160 33.47 19.89 -3.76
N SER A 161 32.85 21.07 -3.75
CA SER A 161 33.60 22.33 -3.62
C SER A 161 34.23 22.59 -2.24
N ASP A 162 33.98 21.73 -1.25
CA ASP A 162 34.56 21.83 0.10
C ASP A 162 35.58 20.71 0.42
N SER A 163 35.89 19.79 -0.49
CA SER A 163 36.86 18.70 -0.26
C SER A 163 37.98 18.70 -1.29
N ASP A 164 39.10 19.32 -0.94
CA ASP A 164 40.26 19.61 -1.79
C ASP A 164 41.18 18.39 -2.06
N HIS A 165 40.62 17.19 -2.23
CA HIS A 165 41.40 15.96 -2.49
C HIS A 165 40.89 15.23 -3.73
N GLY A 166 41.68 15.33 -4.80
CA GLY A 166 41.43 14.73 -6.09
C GLY A 166 41.46 13.19 -6.04
N ASN A 167 40.32 12.60 -6.38
CA ASN A 167 40.24 11.31 -7.04
C ASN A 167 39.08 11.39 -8.03
N GLU A 168 39.42 11.44 -9.31
CA GLU A 168 38.49 11.44 -10.44
C GLU A 168 38.06 9.99 -10.70
N ASP A 169 37.00 9.56 -10.04
CA ASP A 169 36.24 8.38 -10.45
C ASP A 169 34.75 8.80 -10.51
N ASP A 170 34.23 8.91 -11.73
CA ASP A 170 32.90 9.44 -12.08
C ASP A 170 31.76 8.41 -11.88
N GLY A 171 31.94 7.47 -10.94
CA GLY A 171 31.09 6.28 -10.83
C GLY A 171 29.86 6.38 -9.94
N ASP A 172 29.88 7.19 -8.89
CA ASP A 172 28.78 7.28 -7.93
C ASP A 172 28.80 8.68 -7.34
N MET A 173 27.69 9.41 -7.38
CA MET A 173 27.46 10.53 -6.46
C MET A 173 27.37 9.91 -5.05
N PRO A 174 28.45 9.89 -4.24
CA PRO A 174 28.31 9.45 -2.87
C PRO A 174 27.48 10.54 -2.20
N ARG A 175 26.60 10.17 -1.25
CA ARG A 175 26.06 11.17 -0.33
C ARG A 175 27.25 11.71 0.49
N GLU A 176 27.91 12.75 0.00
CA GLU A 176 29.20 13.25 0.53
C GLU A 176 29.08 13.69 1.99
N GLY A 177 30.09 13.32 2.79
CA GLY A 177 30.39 13.83 4.14
C GLY A 177 29.65 13.20 5.31
N GLY A 178 28.51 12.52 5.09
CA GLY A 178 27.75 11.88 6.16
C GLY A 178 28.26 10.46 6.41
N ARG A 179 28.73 10.16 7.62
CA ARG A 179 28.98 8.77 8.07
C ARG A 179 27.83 7.87 7.58
N THR A 180 28.13 6.91 6.72
CA THR A 180 27.10 6.06 6.12
C THR A 180 26.69 4.99 7.12
N TYR A 181 25.38 4.85 7.32
CA TYR A 181 24.87 3.77 8.15
C TYR A 181 25.25 2.42 7.53
N GLY A 182 25.82 1.54 8.35
CA GLY A 182 25.91 0.13 8.01
C GLY A 182 24.50 -0.49 7.82
N PRO A 183 24.39 -1.65 7.17
CA PRO A 183 23.14 -2.40 7.16
C PRO A 183 22.72 -2.78 8.58
N GLY A 184 21.50 -2.44 8.99
CA GLY A 184 21.07 -2.56 10.38
C GLY A 184 19.66 -2.03 10.63
N ILE A 185 19.10 -2.39 11.79
CA ILE A 185 17.90 -1.78 12.36
C ILE A 185 18.34 -1.01 13.61
N TYR A 186 18.37 0.31 13.52
CA TYR A 186 18.88 1.19 14.57
C TYR A 186 17.74 1.72 15.42
N VAL A 187 17.73 1.38 16.72
CA VAL A 187 16.72 1.89 17.66
C VAL A 187 16.99 3.36 17.95
N THR A 188 15.99 4.19 17.69
CA THR A 188 16.08 5.65 17.76
C THR A 188 15.40 6.22 19.01
N GLY A 189 14.40 5.52 19.54
CA GLY A 189 13.62 5.92 20.69
C GLY A 189 12.44 4.98 20.91
N PHE A 190 11.66 5.24 21.96
CA PHE A 190 10.44 4.52 22.29
C PHE A 190 9.28 5.50 22.39
N VAL A 191 8.11 5.06 21.96
CA VAL A 191 6.89 5.86 21.97
C VAL A 191 5.71 5.01 22.41
N ASP A 192 4.73 5.61 23.08
CA ASP A 192 3.49 4.92 23.43
C ASP A 192 2.80 4.38 22.17
N ARG A 193 2.36 3.12 22.21
CA ARG A 193 1.73 2.45 21.05
C ARG A 193 0.52 3.22 20.51
N LYS A 194 -0.25 3.86 21.39
CA LYS A 194 -1.42 4.68 21.05
C LYS A 194 -1.10 5.95 20.26
N GLU A 195 0.14 6.42 20.28
CA GLU A 195 0.55 7.63 19.55
C GLU A 195 0.78 7.33 18.06
N ILE A 196 1.13 6.08 17.73
CA ILE A 196 1.26 5.67 16.34
C ILE A 196 -0.11 5.23 15.82
N LYS A 197 -0.71 6.09 15.02
CA LYS A 197 -1.98 5.79 14.35
C LYS A 197 -1.77 4.81 13.20
N PRO A 198 -2.68 3.82 13.01
CA PRO A 198 -2.60 2.88 11.89
C PRO A 198 -2.56 3.57 10.52
N GLU A 199 -3.20 4.74 10.38
CA GLU A 199 -3.19 5.50 9.12
C GLU A 199 -1.80 6.04 8.72
N TYR A 200 -0.84 6.07 9.65
CA TYR A 200 0.54 6.46 9.37
C TYR A 200 1.42 5.29 8.94
N ILE A 201 0.92 4.05 8.94
CA ILE A 201 1.71 2.91 8.46
C ILE A 201 1.71 2.94 6.93
N CYS A 202 2.90 2.99 6.33
CA CYS A 202 3.08 2.99 4.88
C CYS A 202 3.86 1.77 4.40
N GLY A 203 3.56 1.30 3.19
CA GLY A 203 4.28 0.19 2.57
C GLY A 203 3.96 -1.18 3.20
N HIS A 204 4.86 -2.13 2.97
CA HIS A 204 4.72 -3.50 3.47
C HIS A 204 5.13 -3.59 4.95
N THR A 205 4.42 -4.43 5.70
CA THR A 205 4.81 -4.81 7.06
C THR A 205 5.72 -6.03 7.04
N TYR A 206 6.62 -6.10 8.01
CA TYR A 206 7.60 -7.18 8.10
C TYR A 206 7.61 -7.79 9.51
N TYR A 207 7.83 -9.09 9.58
CA TYR A 207 8.20 -9.76 10.82
C TYR A 207 9.68 -9.60 11.07
N VAL A 208 10.06 -9.26 12.29
CA VAL A 208 11.44 -9.29 12.77
C VAL A 208 11.51 -10.33 13.87
N VAL A 209 12.46 -11.25 13.75
CA VAL A 209 12.70 -12.35 14.71
C VAL A 209 14.19 -12.46 14.98
N SER A 210 14.56 -13.07 16.10
CA SER A 210 15.96 -13.40 16.38
C SER A 210 16.55 -14.29 15.29
N ALA A 211 17.82 -14.07 14.93
CA ALA A 211 18.59 -15.09 14.25
C ALA A 211 18.70 -16.31 15.19
N MET A 212 18.37 -17.49 14.69
CA MET A 212 18.23 -18.71 15.49
C MET A 212 19.56 -19.44 15.73
N ASP A 213 20.69 -18.82 15.40
CA ASP A 213 21.97 -19.51 15.33
C ASP A 213 22.56 -19.78 16.73
N THR A 214 22.10 -19.06 17.76
CA THR A 214 22.53 -19.23 19.17
C THR A 214 21.36 -18.96 20.13
N VAL A 215 21.39 -19.59 21.32
CA VAL A 215 20.31 -19.51 22.33
C VAL A 215 20.26 -18.15 23.02
N ASP A 216 21.42 -17.55 23.31
CA ASP A 216 21.49 -16.32 24.10
C ASP A 216 20.84 -15.11 23.41
N PRO A 217 21.07 -14.85 22.09
CA PRO A 217 20.38 -13.77 21.39
C PRO A 217 18.87 -13.94 21.32
N ALA A 218 18.39 -15.19 21.21
CA ALA A 218 16.95 -15.47 21.19
C ALA A 218 16.28 -15.09 22.52
N ALA A 219 16.92 -15.41 23.65
CA ALA A 219 16.43 -15.03 24.98
C ALA A 219 16.45 -13.51 25.21
N GLN A 220 17.51 -12.84 24.74
CA GLN A 220 17.62 -11.37 24.82
C GLN A 220 16.58 -10.68 23.92
N PHE A 221 16.37 -11.19 22.71
CA PHE A 221 15.33 -10.71 21.80
C PHE A 221 13.93 -10.89 22.40
N ALA A 222 13.61 -12.08 22.93
CA ALA A 222 12.34 -12.34 23.61
C ALA A 222 12.12 -11.40 24.80
N SER A 223 13.17 -11.13 25.59
CA SER A 223 13.10 -10.18 26.70
C SER A 223 12.78 -8.77 26.21
N PHE A 224 13.35 -8.34 25.08
CA PHE A 224 13.04 -7.07 24.45
C PHE A 224 11.58 -7.01 23.95
N VAL A 225 11.09 -8.07 23.28
CA VAL A 225 9.69 -8.16 22.82
C VAL A 225 8.72 -8.01 24.01
N ARG A 226 8.96 -8.75 25.09
CA ARG A 226 8.13 -8.70 26.30
C ARG A 226 8.18 -7.33 26.97
N ALA A 227 9.33 -6.67 26.99
CA ALA A 227 9.46 -5.32 27.56
C ALA A 227 8.58 -4.31 26.79
N LEU A 228 8.57 -4.37 25.46
CA LEU A 228 7.69 -3.53 24.63
C LEU A 228 6.21 -3.82 24.90
N GLN A 229 5.85 -5.10 25.01
CA GLN A 229 4.47 -5.54 25.28
C GLN A 229 3.97 -5.06 26.66
N VAL A 230 4.74 -5.32 27.72
CA VAL A 230 4.39 -4.94 29.11
C VAL A 230 4.25 -3.43 29.24
N ARG A 231 5.14 -2.68 28.58
CA ARG A 231 5.11 -1.21 28.61
C ARG A 231 4.10 -0.61 27.63
N SER A 232 3.50 -1.40 26.75
CA SER A 232 2.61 -0.93 25.68
C SER A 232 3.24 0.18 24.82
N VAL A 233 4.54 0.04 24.53
CA VAL A 233 5.32 0.98 23.70
C VAL A 233 5.77 0.32 22.41
N ALA A 234 6.07 1.14 21.40
CA ALA A 234 6.73 0.76 20.16
C ALA A 234 8.14 1.35 20.12
N ALA A 235 9.08 0.64 19.50
CA ALA A 235 10.43 1.16 19.28
C ALA A 235 10.47 1.87 17.91
N LEU A 236 10.83 3.15 17.89
CA LEU A 236 11.09 3.88 16.65
C LEU A 236 12.45 3.46 16.11
N VAL A 237 12.52 3.06 14.85
CA VAL A 237 13.76 2.53 14.26
C VAL A 237 14.06 3.12 12.89
N GLN A 238 15.34 3.18 12.58
CA GLN A 238 15.84 3.42 11.23
C GLN A 238 16.38 2.11 10.67
N HIS A 239 15.78 1.63 9.59
CA HIS A 239 16.18 0.41 8.91
C HIS A 239 17.00 0.73 7.65
N VAL A 240 18.19 0.16 7.56
CA VAL A 240 19.11 0.30 6.44
C VAL A 240 19.34 -1.08 5.87
N ARG A 241 18.74 -1.36 4.70
CA ARG A 241 18.81 -2.69 4.07
C ARG A 241 20.17 -2.94 3.43
N ASN A 242 20.65 -1.95 2.69
CA ASN A 242 21.94 -1.99 2.00
C ASN A 242 22.53 -0.58 2.02
N ALA A 243 23.74 -0.44 2.55
CA ALA A 243 24.39 0.85 2.76
C ALA A 243 24.62 1.64 1.45
N SER A 244 24.82 0.94 0.33
CA SER A 244 25.13 1.58 -0.96
C SER A 244 23.92 1.81 -1.86
N VAL A 245 22.87 0.99 -1.76
CA VAL A 245 21.82 0.95 -2.81
C VAL A 245 20.48 1.53 -2.34
N ALA A 246 20.10 1.32 -1.08
CA ALA A 246 18.74 1.63 -0.63
C ALA A 246 18.73 2.83 0.33
N ALA A 247 17.77 3.73 0.14
CA ALA A 247 17.53 4.79 1.11
C ALA A 247 17.12 4.20 2.48
N PRO A 248 17.61 4.78 3.59
CA PRO A 248 17.19 4.35 4.92
C PRO A 248 15.68 4.54 5.06
N THR A 249 15.02 3.55 5.65
CA THR A 249 13.58 3.57 5.91
C THR A 249 13.35 3.83 7.38
N PHE A 250 12.52 4.84 7.71
CA PHE A 250 12.08 5.06 9.08
C PHE A 250 10.83 4.22 9.37
N GLY A 251 10.69 3.71 10.59
CA GLY A 251 9.54 2.89 10.97
C GLY A 251 9.43 2.64 12.46
N ALA A 252 8.49 1.79 12.84
CA ALA A 252 8.28 1.36 14.20
C ALA A 252 8.26 -0.16 14.33
N LEU A 253 8.80 -0.67 15.44
CA LEU A 253 8.71 -2.07 15.86
C LEU A 253 7.64 -2.20 16.93
N PHE A 254 6.65 -3.05 16.66
CA PHE A 254 5.59 -3.39 17.62
C PHE A 254 5.77 -4.83 18.09
N ALA A 255 5.58 -5.07 19.39
CA ALA A 255 5.41 -6.44 19.88
C ALA A 255 4.09 -7.03 19.39
N ASP A 256 4.07 -8.35 19.19
CA ASP A 256 2.85 -9.09 18.88
C ASP A 256 1.79 -8.86 19.98
N PRO A 257 0.61 -8.29 19.65
CA PRO A 257 -0.44 -8.07 20.64
C PRO A 257 -0.89 -9.36 21.32
N ASP A 258 -0.87 -10.48 20.60
CA ASP A 258 -1.42 -11.74 21.08
C ASP A 258 -0.40 -12.52 21.93
N GLY A 259 0.87 -12.11 21.92
CA GLY A 259 1.94 -12.72 22.73
C GLY A 259 2.23 -14.19 22.42
N HIS A 260 1.72 -14.73 21.31
CA HIS A 260 1.89 -16.14 20.94
C HIS A 260 3.32 -16.48 20.50
N LEU A 261 4.04 -15.51 19.94
CA LEU A 261 5.39 -15.67 19.45
C LEU A 261 6.25 -14.47 19.86
N ASP A 262 7.50 -14.74 20.24
CA ASP A 262 8.51 -13.70 20.47
C ASP A 262 8.96 -13.13 19.12
N ARG A 263 8.15 -12.22 18.56
CA ARG A 263 8.37 -11.54 17.28
C ARG A 263 7.99 -10.07 17.36
N LEU A 264 8.58 -9.27 16.47
CA LEU A 264 8.24 -7.87 16.29
C LEU A 264 7.67 -7.63 14.89
N TYR A 265 6.78 -6.65 14.77
CA TYR A 265 6.27 -6.13 13.52
C TYR A 265 6.99 -4.83 13.18
N PHE A 266 7.79 -4.83 12.11
CA PHE A 266 8.32 -3.61 11.52
C PHE A 266 7.29 -3.02 10.56
N ALA A 267 6.79 -1.83 10.89
CA ALA A 267 5.89 -1.05 10.07
C ALA A 267 6.60 0.24 9.63
N PRO A 268 6.84 0.45 8.32
CA PRO A 268 7.45 1.69 7.84
C PRO A 268 6.53 2.88 8.13
N LEU A 269 7.14 3.99 8.52
CA LEU A 269 6.47 5.25 8.81
C LEU A 269 6.89 6.31 7.78
N PRO A 270 5.99 7.23 7.41
CA PRO A 270 6.27 8.28 6.44
C PRO A 270 7.27 9.29 6.98
N PHE A 271 8.14 9.78 6.11
CA PHE A 271 8.89 11.01 6.35
C PHE A 271 7.96 12.22 6.27
N ASN A 272 8.39 13.35 6.84
CA ASN A 272 7.63 14.61 6.78
C ASN A 272 7.25 15.00 5.33
N THR A 273 8.14 14.72 4.37
CA THR A 273 7.93 14.97 2.93
C THR A 273 6.83 14.12 2.30
N HIS A 274 6.43 13.01 2.92
CA HIS A 274 5.35 12.16 2.43
C HIS A 274 3.96 12.60 2.91
N PHE A 275 3.88 13.40 3.98
CA PHE A 275 2.59 13.87 4.50
C PHE A 275 1.96 14.90 3.56
N ARG A 276 0.76 14.57 3.07
CA ARG A 276 -0.10 15.52 2.38
C ARG A 276 -1.15 16.02 3.36
N ARG A 277 -1.04 17.29 3.75
CA ARG A 277 -2.02 17.92 4.63
C ARG A 277 -3.17 18.48 3.79
N PHE A 278 -4.34 17.89 3.94
CA PHE A 278 -5.59 18.39 3.37
C PHE A 278 -6.47 18.90 4.52
N VAL A 279 -6.98 20.11 4.39
CA VAL A 279 -8.01 20.63 5.30
C VAL A 279 -9.35 20.22 4.73
N ALA A 280 -9.93 19.15 5.28
CA ALA A 280 -11.29 18.74 4.94
C ALA A 280 -12.29 19.53 5.80
N ASN A 281 -13.43 19.91 5.19
CA ASN A 281 -14.55 20.44 5.96
C ASN A 281 -15.05 19.37 6.93
N ARG A 282 -15.33 19.75 8.18
CA ARG A 282 -15.90 18.83 9.15
C ARG A 282 -17.30 18.41 8.68
N PHE A 283 -17.52 17.10 8.56
CA PHE A 283 -18.85 16.51 8.32
C PHE A 283 -19.70 16.44 9.60
N ASP A 284 -19.21 17.02 10.69
CA ASP A 284 -19.88 16.96 11.98
C ASP A 284 -21.18 17.78 11.93
N THR A 285 -22.28 17.16 12.35
CA THR A 285 -23.70 17.52 12.18
C THR A 285 -24.12 18.91 12.69
N LYS A 286 -23.17 19.72 13.17
CA LYS A 286 -23.40 21.08 13.68
C LYS A 286 -22.73 22.19 12.87
N SER A 287 -21.85 21.90 11.91
CA SER A 287 -21.37 22.92 10.98
C SER A 287 -22.40 23.16 9.86
N LYS A 288 -23.55 23.70 10.26
CA LYS A 288 -24.40 24.56 9.43
C LYS A 288 -23.65 25.86 9.11
N ARG A 289 -22.48 25.78 8.47
CA ARG A 289 -21.94 26.97 7.80
C ARG A 289 -22.63 27.04 6.46
N ALA A 290 -23.66 27.88 6.46
CA ALA A 290 -24.23 28.53 5.30
C ALA A 290 -23.16 28.73 4.23
N ILE A 291 -23.32 28.05 3.11
CA ILE A 291 -22.96 28.68 1.84
C ILE A 291 -24.02 29.77 1.72
N ILE A 292 -23.65 31.00 2.09
CA ILE A 292 -24.49 32.19 1.92
C ILE A 292 -24.54 32.43 0.41
N GLY A 293 -25.50 31.81 -0.26
CA GLY A 293 -26.14 32.39 -1.42
C GLY A 293 -27.41 33.07 -0.91
N ASP A 294 -27.75 34.26 -1.41
CA ASP A 294 -28.85 35.13 -0.97
C ASP A 294 -30.27 34.52 -1.05
N GLY A 295 -30.41 33.22 -1.35
CA GLY A 295 -31.67 32.49 -1.31
C GLY A 295 -31.74 31.58 -0.09
N GLY A 296 -32.67 31.86 0.81
CA GLY A 296 -33.04 31.12 2.02
C GLY A 296 -32.46 29.70 2.21
N VAL A 297 -31.84 29.49 3.38
CA VAL A 297 -31.39 28.19 3.85
C VAL A 297 -32.61 27.30 4.12
N GLU A 298 -33.00 26.47 3.16
CA GLU A 298 -33.84 25.31 3.41
C GLU A 298 -33.04 24.32 4.26
N LYS A 299 -33.40 24.26 5.54
CA LYS A 299 -32.92 23.23 6.45
C LYS A 299 -33.51 21.91 5.98
N SER A 300 -32.73 21.04 5.34
CA SER A 300 -33.10 19.63 5.34
C SER A 300 -33.06 19.15 6.79
N LYS A 301 -34.24 19.10 7.42
CA LYS A 301 -34.46 18.35 8.65
C LYS A 301 -34.44 16.87 8.26
N GLY A 302 -33.24 16.35 7.93
CA GLY A 302 -33.03 14.93 8.11
C GLY A 302 -33.28 14.61 9.58
N ASP A 303 -34.16 13.67 9.86
CA ASP A 303 -34.40 13.21 11.22
C ASP A 303 -33.16 12.40 11.63
N ASP A 304 -32.15 13.06 12.18
CA ASP A 304 -30.85 12.47 12.53
C ASP A 304 -31.01 11.17 13.34
N ALA A 305 -32.06 11.08 14.15
CA ALA A 305 -32.44 9.87 14.90
C ALA A 305 -32.82 8.67 14.00
N GLN A 306 -33.45 8.91 12.85
CA GLN A 306 -33.76 7.87 11.87
C GLN A 306 -32.50 7.40 11.15
N LEU A 307 -31.62 8.33 10.77
CA LEU A 307 -30.34 7.98 10.16
C LEU A 307 -29.48 7.16 11.13
N ASP A 308 -29.41 7.56 12.39
CA ASP A 308 -28.68 6.82 13.43
C ASP A 308 -29.29 5.44 13.66
N THR A 309 -30.62 5.32 13.67
CA THR A 309 -31.32 4.03 13.81
C THR A 309 -31.05 3.12 12.59
N LEU A 310 -31.06 3.69 11.39
CA LEU A 310 -30.75 3.00 10.14
C LEU A 310 -29.32 2.51 10.09
N VAL A 311 -28.37 3.39 10.42
CA VAL A 311 -26.95 3.05 10.49
C VAL A 311 -26.71 2.00 11.56
N ALA A 312 -27.35 2.08 12.72
CA ALA A 312 -27.25 1.06 13.77
C ALA A 312 -27.82 -0.30 13.31
N LYS A 313 -29.00 -0.31 12.66
CA LYS A 313 -29.59 -1.53 12.06
C LYS A 313 -28.68 -2.10 10.96
N PHE A 314 -28.11 -1.25 10.12
CA PHE A 314 -27.17 -1.62 9.05
C PHE A 314 -25.90 -2.25 9.61
N ILE A 315 -25.26 -1.60 10.60
CA ILE A 315 -24.06 -2.11 11.26
C ILE A 315 -24.35 -3.44 11.96
N LYS A 316 -25.49 -3.55 12.66
CA LYS A 316 -25.88 -4.77 13.36
C LYS A 316 -26.20 -5.92 12.38
N GLY A 317 -26.91 -5.63 11.29
CA GLY A 317 -27.28 -6.61 10.26
C GLY A 317 -26.08 -7.07 9.43
N ASN A 318 -25.08 -6.21 9.22
CA ASN A 318 -23.84 -6.50 8.49
C ASN A 318 -22.65 -6.83 9.40
N ALA A 319 -22.86 -7.02 10.69
CA ALA A 319 -21.80 -7.44 11.58
C ALA A 319 -21.32 -8.84 11.15
N MET A 320 -20.20 -8.88 10.41
CA MET A 320 -19.53 -10.10 9.96
C MET A 320 -19.08 -11.01 11.13
N ILE A 321 -19.12 -10.49 12.36
CA ILE A 321 -18.73 -11.16 13.59
C ILE A 321 -20.00 -11.43 14.39
N GLY A 322 -20.49 -12.67 14.32
CA GLY A 322 -21.48 -13.15 15.28
C GLY A 322 -20.88 -13.03 16.68
N SER A 323 -21.34 -12.07 17.47
CA SER A 323 -20.86 -11.88 18.84
C SER A 323 -21.19 -13.15 19.64
N THR A 324 -20.20 -13.92 20.08
CA THR A 324 -20.26 -14.81 21.27
C THR A 324 -19.01 -15.68 21.43
N VAL A 325 -18.28 -15.99 20.36
CA VAL A 325 -17.05 -16.77 20.46
C VAL A 325 -15.88 -15.82 20.27
N SER A 326 -14.91 -15.85 21.19
CA SER A 326 -13.60 -15.18 21.06
C SER A 326 -13.20 -15.11 19.59
N PRO A 327 -12.78 -13.96 19.05
CA PRO A 327 -12.40 -13.82 17.65
C PRO A 327 -11.24 -14.77 17.37
N SER A 328 -11.56 -16.02 17.06
CA SER A 328 -10.59 -16.99 16.61
C SER A 328 -10.16 -16.48 15.24
N PRO A 329 -8.86 -16.29 15.00
CA PRO A 329 -8.36 -15.92 13.68
C PRO A 329 -8.76 -16.94 12.59
N SER A 330 -9.32 -18.09 12.97
CA SER A 330 -9.89 -19.08 12.05
C SER A 330 -11.25 -18.71 11.44
N ALA A 331 -11.96 -17.70 11.97
CA ALA A 331 -13.33 -17.36 11.56
C ALA A 331 -13.42 -16.36 10.39
N THR A 332 -12.38 -15.56 10.17
CA THR A 332 -12.22 -14.84 8.90
C THR A 332 -11.58 -15.78 7.90
N PRO A 333 -12.29 -16.21 6.84
CA PRO A 333 -11.68 -17.03 5.81
C PRO A 333 -10.52 -16.24 5.22
N ALA A 334 -9.33 -16.83 5.17
CA ALA A 334 -8.22 -16.29 4.42
C ALA A 334 -8.60 -16.39 2.94
N LEU A 335 -9.27 -15.34 2.45
CA LEU A 335 -9.72 -15.27 1.07
C LEU A 335 -8.49 -15.29 0.16
N SER A 336 -8.45 -16.24 -0.77
CA SER A 336 -7.46 -16.20 -1.81
C SER A 336 -7.71 -15.06 -2.79
N ASP A 337 -6.65 -14.62 -3.45
CA ASP A 337 -6.77 -13.62 -4.51
C ASP A 337 -7.61 -14.19 -5.67
N PRO A 338 -8.81 -13.62 -5.95
CA PRO A 338 -9.69 -14.14 -6.98
C PRO A 338 -9.09 -14.00 -8.37
N ARG A 339 -8.21 -13.00 -8.56
CA ARG A 339 -7.56 -12.76 -9.85
C ARG A 339 -6.64 -13.92 -10.19
N SER A 340 -5.81 -14.34 -9.23
CA SER A 340 -4.91 -15.49 -9.39
C SER A 340 -5.67 -16.78 -9.69
N ASN A 341 -6.74 -17.09 -8.94
CA ASN A 341 -7.53 -18.29 -9.18
C ASN A 341 -8.28 -18.27 -10.52
N TYR A 342 -8.86 -17.12 -10.88
CA TYR A 342 -9.53 -16.97 -12.17
C TYR A 342 -8.52 -17.06 -13.33
N PHE A 343 -7.34 -16.48 -13.18
CA PHE A 343 -6.26 -16.63 -14.16
C PHE A 343 -5.89 -18.11 -14.35
N LEU A 344 -5.75 -18.88 -13.26
CA LEU A 344 -5.50 -20.32 -13.35
C LEU A 344 -6.65 -21.06 -14.05
N GLN A 345 -7.91 -20.68 -13.81
CA GLN A 345 -9.06 -21.20 -14.54
C GLN A 345 -8.95 -20.92 -16.05
N LEU A 346 -8.56 -19.70 -16.44
CA LEU A 346 -8.37 -19.33 -17.85
C LEU A 346 -7.23 -20.12 -18.50
N VAL A 347 -6.10 -20.29 -17.80
CA VAL A 347 -4.95 -21.07 -18.28
C VAL A 347 -5.32 -22.53 -18.45
N ALA A 348 -5.95 -23.15 -17.44
CA ALA A 348 -6.38 -24.53 -17.50
C ALA A 348 -7.41 -24.76 -18.62
N HIS A 349 -8.38 -23.85 -18.75
CA HIS A 349 -9.37 -23.89 -19.81
C HIS A 349 -8.72 -23.83 -21.20
N ARG A 350 -7.83 -22.86 -21.45
CA ARG A 350 -7.11 -22.75 -22.73
C ARG A 350 -6.22 -23.96 -23.01
N ALA A 351 -5.54 -24.51 -22.00
CA ALA A 351 -4.70 -25.69 -22.16
C ALA A 351 -5.50 -26.97 -22.45
N SER A 352 -6.74 -27.06 -21.96
CA SER A 352 -7.62 -28.21 -22.16
C SER A 352 -8.37 -28.19 -23.50
N GLN A 353 -8.39 -27.05 -24.19
CA GLN A 353 -9.16 -26.89 -25.42
C GLN A 353 -8.38 -27.33 -26.63
N VAL A 354 -8.91 -28.34 -27.31
CA VAL A 354 -8.41 -28.81 -28.61
C VAL A 354 -8.77 -27.83 -29.73
N THR A 355 -9.88 -27.09 -29.59
CA THR A 355 -10.34 -26.06 -30.55
C THR A 355 -10.42 -24.67 -29.90
N PRO A 356 -9.77 -23.64 -30.49
CA PRO A 356 -9.68 -22.30 -29.90
C PRO A 356 -10.96 -21.47 -29.96
N GLU A 357 -12.01 -21.98 -30.61
CA GLU A 357 -13.27 -21.26 -30.90
C GLU A 357 -14.18 -21.05 -29.68
N LEU A 358 -14.02 -21.84 -28.61
CA LEU A 358 -14.74 -21.56 -27.38
C LEU A 358 -14.20 -20.26 -26.75
N GLY A 359 -15.11 -19.33 -26.49
CA GLY A 359 -14.82 -18.11 -25.74
C GLY A 359 -14.26 -18.39 -24.33
N LEU A 360 -13.79 -17.34 -23.67
CA LEU A 360 -13.29 -17.45 -22.30
C LEU A 360 -14.43 -17.86 -21.34
N PRO A 361 -14.17 -18.75 -20.36
CA PRO A 361 -15.19 -19.19 -19.43
C PRO A 361 -15.51 -18.07 -18.43
N ALA A 362 -16.76 -18.01 -17.97
CA ALA A 362 -17.11 -17.13 -16.85
C ALA A 362 -16.39 -17.57 -15.55
N PRO A 363 -16.16 -16.66 -14.58
CA PRO A 363 -15.59 -17.02 -13.28
C PRO A 363 -16.39 -18.11 -12.59
N ALA A 364 -15.69 -19.10 -12.02
CA ALA A 364 -16.34 -20.17 -11.30
C ALA A 364 -17.23 -19.63 -10.15
N PRO A 365 -18.44 -20.17 -9.92
CA PRO A 365 -19.37 -19.61 -8.93
C PRO A 365 -18.82 -19.53 -7.51
N TYR A 366 -17.88 -20.41 -7.13
CA TYR A 366 -17.26 -20.37 -5.80
C TYR A 366 -16.36 -19.14 -5.61
N LEU A 367 -15.68 -18.67 -6.67
CA LEU A 367 -14.90 -17.43 -6.64
C LEU A 367 -15.79 -16.22 -6.42
N ILE A 368 -16.97 -16.19 -7.04
CA ILE A 368 -17.93 -15.09 -6.86
C ILE A 368 -18.48 -15.10 -5.42
N ARG A 369 -18.80 -16.29 -4.89
CA ARG A 369 -19.36 -16.44 -3.53
C ARG A 369 -18.42 -15.94 -2.43
N GLN A 370 -17.10 -16.01 -2.62
CA GLN A 370 -16.11 -15.52 -1.66
C GLN A 370 -16.25 -14.00 -1.38
N PHE A 371 -16.83 -13.23 -2.30
CA PHE A 371 -17.01 -11.77 -2.17
C PHE A 371 -18.46 -11.37 -1.92
N GLN A 372 -19.36 -12.34 -1.85
CA GLN A 372 -20.75 -12.07 -1.50
C GLN A 372 -20.87 -11.99 0.03
N PRO A 373 -21.62 -11.01 0.58
CA PRO A 373 -21.93 -10.99 1.99
C PRO A 373 -22.67 -12.29 2.38
N ASN A 374 -22.53 -12.71 3.64
CA ASN A 374 -23.22 -13.89 4.13
C ASN A 374 -24.74 -13.76 3.84
N ARG A 375 -25.33 -14.79 3.20
CA ARG A 375 -26.71 -14.74 2.70
C ARG A 375 -27.72 -14.37 3.80
N GLN A 376 -27.53 -14.85 5.02
CA GLN A 376 -28.39 -14.53 6.15
C GLN A 376 -28.30 -13.05 6.57
N ALA A 377 -27.09 -12.49 6.63
CA ALA A 377 -26.89 -11.06 6.87
C ALA A 377 -27.53 -10.21 5.76
N SER A 378 -27.46 -10.67 4.50
CA SER A 378 -28.01 -9.96 3.36
C SER A 378 -29.54 -9.90 3.33
N THR A 379 -30.25 -10.94 3.78
CA THR A 379 -31.73 -10.95 3.76
C THR A 379 -32.32 -10.01 4.80
N ASP A 380 -31.75 -10.00 6.01
CA ASP A 380 -32.20 -9.14 7.10
C ASP A 380 -31.91 -7.67 6.76
N LEU A 381 -30.75 -7.42 6.14
CA LEU A 381 -30.38 -6.11 5.66
C LEU A 381 -31.32 -5.62 4.55
N VAL A 382 -31.60 -6.45 3.54
CA VAL A 382 -32.50 -6.07 2.44
C VAL A 382 -33.90 -5.81 2.95
N ALA A 383 -34.38 -6.59 3.93
CA ALA A 383 -35.67 -6.33 4.59
C ALA A 383 -35.67 -4.98 5.32
N ALA A 384 -34.61 -4.66 6.07
CA ALA A 384 -34.47 -3.39 6.77
C ALA A 384 -34.40 -2.19 5.80
N ILE A 385 -33.60 -2.30 4.73
CA ILE A 385 -33.48 -1.27 3.70
C ILE A 385 -34.82 -1.04 2.99
N ARG A 386 -35.54 -2.13 2.64
CA ARG A 386 -36.84 -2.03 1.97
C ARG A 386 -37.91 -1.39 2.85
N GLN A 387 -37.97 -1.77 4.13
CA GLN A 387 -38.92 -1.17 5.08
C GLN A 387 -38.73 0.33 5.16
N GLU A 388 -37.49 0.79 5.23
CA GLU A 388 -37.19 2.20 5.49
C GLU A 388 -37.25 3.05 4.21
N LEU A 389 -36.83 2.50 3.07
CA LEU A 389 -37.10 3.13 1.76
C LEU A 389 -38.61 3.28 1.52
N GLY A 390 -39.41 2.29 1.91
CA GLY A 390 -40.88 2.38 1.87
C GLY A 390 -41.38 3.57 2.68
N THR A 391 -40.95 3.69 3.95
CA THR A 391 -41.33 4.82 4.80
C THR A 391 -40.83 6.18 4.31
N TRP A 392 -39.71 6.22 3.58
CA TRP A 392 -39.17 7.45 3.02
C TRP A 392 -39.97 7.89 1.79
N VAL A 393 -40.32 6.96 0.90
CA VAL A 393 -41.14 7.22 -0.29
C VAL A 393 -42.55 7.66 0.11
N GLU A 394 -43.22 6.96 1.03
CA GLU A 394 -44.56 7.31 1.53
C GLU A 394 -44.63 8.71 2.17
N ARG A 395 -43.51 9.24 2.67
CA ARG A 395 -43.43 10.59 3.27
C ARG A 395 -43.04 11.70 2.28
N GLN A 396 -42.50 11.34 1.12
CA GLN A 396 -42.22 12.30 0.03
C GLN A 396 -43.43 12.50 -0.90
N GLU A 397 -44.37 11.54 -0.93
CA GLU A 397 -45.62 11.67 -1.68
C GLU A 397 -46.60 12.78 -1.22
N PRO A 398 -46.77 13.12 0.08
CA PRO A 398 -47.70 14.18 0.48
C PRO A 398 -47.30 15.60 0.05
N GLU A 399 -46.03 15.85 -0.29
CA GLU A 399 -45.58 17.17 -0.77
C GLU A 399 -45.78 17.38 -2.28
N ARG A 400 -46.15 16.34 -3.04
CA ARG A 400 -46.38 16.45 -4.50
C ARG A 400 -47.80 16.85 -4.90
N GLU A 401 -48.77 16.86 -3.98
CA GLU A 401 -50.17 17.21 -4.30
C GLU A 401 -50.52 18.69 -4.11
N GLU A 402 -49.65 19.54 -3.57
CA GLU A 402 -49.83 21.00 -3.62
C GLU A 402 -49.35 21.56 -4.98
N VAL A 403 -49.99 21.11 -6.07
CA VAL A 403 -49.97 21.87 -7.33
C VAL A 403 -50.84 23.10 -7.12
N VAL A 404 -50.16 24.20 -6.82
CA VAL A 404 -50.67 25.57 -6.75
C VAL A 404 -51.58 25.84 -7.95
N THR A 405 -52.89 25.84 -7.74
CA THR A 405 -53.84 26.47 -8.66
C THR A 405 -53.66 27.99 -8.54
N VAL A 406 -52.71 28.55 -9.29
CA VAL A 406 -52.63 30.00 -9.51
C VAL A 406 -53.87 30.40 -10.32
N LYS A 407 -54.85 31.00 -9.65
CA LYS A 407 -55.91 31.76 -10.33
C LYS A 407 -55.26 32.99 -10.97
N LEU A 408 -55.29 33.05 -12.30
CA LEU A 408 -55.06 34.27 -13.05
C LEU A 408 -56.34 35.11 -12.95
N GLU A 409 -56.25 36.28 -12.30
CA GLU A 409 -57.22 37.37 -12.44
C GLU A 409 -56.84 38.28 -13.60
#